data_AF-A0A7S3F2W8-F1
#
_entry.id   AF-A0A7S3F2W8-F1
#
_cell.length_a   1.000
_cell.length_b   1.000
_cell.length_c   1.000
_cell.angle_alpha   90.00
_cell.angle_beta   90.00
_cell.angle_gamma   90.00
#
_symmetry.space_group_name_H-M   'P 1'
#
loop_
_entity.id
_entity.type
_entity.pdbx_description
1 polymer ?
#
loop_
_entity_poly.entity_id
_entity_poly.type
_entity_poly.pdbx_seq_one_letter_code
_entity_poly.pdbx_strand_id
1 'polypeptide(L)'
;ELQGGVHSADDMRRVIAWNDYKHDTIAQSPSDAIMARGDLGLFGRAGGGIDAKMTSVALLASGGLVSYGRAGPTNDDQPPFCWRREFEDTPHAGHPGCFDFGWGVFQPLR
;
A
#
# COMPACT_ATOMS: atom_id res chain seq x y z
N GLU A 1 -1.41 -17.11 -6.38
CA GLU A 1 -0.21 -17.81 -5.88
C GLU A 1 0.29 -17.25 -4.55
N LEU A 2 0.30 -15.93 -4.36
CA LEU A 2 0.80 -15.25 -3.14
C LEU A 2 0.16 -15.70 -1.80
N GLN A 3 -1.15 -15.99 -1.79
CA GLN A 3 -1.87 -16.29 -0.55
C GLN A 3 -1.29 -17.48 0.24
N GLY A 4 -0.73 -18.48 -0.43
CA GLY A 4 -0.21 -19.69 0.21
C GLY A 4 1.13 -19.47 0.94
N GLY A 5 1.83 -18.37 0.63
CA GLY A 5 3.10 -17.99 1.27
C GLY A 5 2.96 -17.09 2.49
N VAL A 6 1.74 -16.82 2.95
CA VAL A 6 1.51 -15.97 4.13
C VAL A 6 1.62 -16.80 5.40
N HIS A 7 2.75 -16.67 6.11
CA HIS A 7 3.02 -17.40 7.36
C HIS A 7 3.22 -16.50 8.57
N SER A 8 3.36 -15.19 8.34
CA SER A 8 3.57 -14.18 9.36
C SER A 8 2.81 -12.89 9.07
N ALA A 9 2.79 -11.98 10.05
CA ALA A 9 2.25 -10.63 9.85
C ALA A 9 3.04 -9.87 8.77
N ASP A 10 4.34 -10.11 8.66
CA ASP A 10 5.19 -9.44 7.66
C ASP A 10 4.87 -9.94 6.26
N ASP A 11 4.66 -11.25 6.09
CA ASP A 11 4.22 -11.80 4.79
C ASP A 11 2.85 -11.23 4.40
N MET A 12 1.92 -11.12 5.36
CA MET A 12 0.61 -10.53 5.09
C MET A 12 0.74 -9.06 4.67
N ARG A 13 1.56 -8.27 5.39
CA ARG A 13 1.85 -6.86 5.03
C ARG A 13 2.44 -6.74 3.64
N ARG A 14 3.38 -7.62 3.28
CA ARG A 14 3.99 -7.67 1.95
C ARG A 14 2.95 -7.99 0.86
N VAL A 15 2.11 -9.00 1.09
CA VAL A 15 1.10 -9.44 0.10
C VAL A 15 0.02 -8.38 -0.11
N ILE A 16 -0.51 -7.76 0.94
CA ILE A 16 -1.57 -6.75 0.78
C ILE A 16 -1.06 -5.43 0.19
N ALA A 17 0.25 -5.16 0.25
CA ALA A 17 0.90 -4.04 -0.41
C ALA A 17 1.58 -4.42 -1.74
N TRP A 18 1.32 -5.63 -2.27
CA TRP A 18 2.02 -6.16 -3.43
C TRP A 18 1.74 -5.36 -4.70
N ASN A 19 2.80 -4.89 -5.34
CA ASN A 19 2.77 -4.44 -6.72
C ASN A 19 4.15 -4.58 -7.37
N ASP A 20 4.45 -5.78 -7.85
CA ASP A 20 5.64 -6.04 -8.65
C ASP A 20 5.29 -6.29 -10.13
N TYR A 21 4.41 -5.46 -10.70
CA TYR A 21 3.83 -5.68 -12.03
C TYR A 21 4.85 -5.82 -13.18
N LYS A 22 6.11 -5.43 -12.96
CA LYS A 22 7.19 -5.55 -13.96
C LYS A 22 7.78 -6.96 -14.02
N HIS A 23 7.67 -7.73 -12.94
CA HIS A 23 8.20 -9.09 -12.86
C HIS A 23 7.08 -10.13 -12.64
N ASP A 24 5.88 -9.69 -12.26
CA ASP A 24 4.69 -10.53 -12.14
C ASP A 24 4.24 -11.05 -13.52
N THR A 25 4.02 -12.36 -13.62
CA THR A 25 3.62 -13.03 -14.87
C THR A 25 2.12 -12.94 -15.14
N ILE A 26 1.33 -12.51 -14.16
CA ILE A 26 -0.14 -12.40 -14.22
C ILE A 26 -0.56 -10.94 -14.43
N ALA A 27 0.09 -10.00 -13.74
CA ALA A 27 -0.24 -8.58 -13.87
C ALA A 27 0.15 -8.05 -15.26
N GLN A 28 -0.80 -7.46 -16.00
CA GLN A 28 -0.54 -6.89 -17.33
C GLN A 28 -0.21 -5.39 -17.26
N SER A 29 -0.54 -4.76 -16.15
CA SER A 29 -0.37 -3.34 -15.89
C SER A 29 -0.15 -3.10 -14.40
N PRO A 30 0.36 -1.92 -14.00
CA PRO A 30 0.51 -1.59 -12.58
C PRO A 30 -0.83 -1.51 -11.84
N SER A 31 -1.96 -1.45 -12.56
CA SER A 31 -3.30 -1.49 -11.98
C SER A 31 -3.80 -2.90 -11.66
N ASP A 32 -3.15 -3.94 -12.19
CA ASP A 32 -3.59 -5.34 -12.04
C ASP A 32 -2.94 -6.06 -10.85
N ALA A 33 -2.26 -5.33 -9.98
CA ALA A 33 -1.69 -5.84 -8.74
C ALA A 33 -2.63 -5.66 -7.53
N ILE A 34 -2.33 -6.34 -6.42
CA ILE A 34 -3.12 -6.25 -5.18
C ILE A 34 -3.23 -4.81 -4.69
N MET A 35 -2.10 -4.08 -4.66
CA MET A 35 -2.09 -2.64 -4.39
C MET A 35 -1.83 -1.88 -5.69
N ALA A 36 -2.89 -1.70 -6.49
CA ALA A 36 -2.84 -1.04 -7.78
C ALA A 36 -2.13 0.33 -7.77
N ARG A 37 -1.37 0.61 -8.85
CA ARG A 37 -0.61 1.85 -9.10
C ARG A 37 -1.01 2.47 -10.44
N GLY A 38 -2.21 3.04 -10.50
CA GLY A 38 -2.74 3.64 -11.73
C GLY A 38 -1.91 4.83 -12.26
N ASP A 39 -1.13 5.46 -11.38
CA ASP A 39 -0.24 6.58 -11.68
C ASP A 39 0.96 6.16 -12.53
N LEU A 40 1.36 4.88 -12.44
CA LEU A 40 2.45 4.31 -13.23
C LEU A 40 1.97 3.72 -14.57
N GLY A 41 0.66 3.72 -14.81
CA GLY A 41 0.05 3.21 -16.04
C GLY A 41 0.16 4.20 -17.20
N LEU A 42 -0.09 3.72 -18.42
CA LEU A 42 0.02 4.51 -19.66
C LEU A 42 -0.77 5.83 -19.63
N PHE A 43 -1.92 5.84 -18.96
CA PHE A 43 -2.80 7.02 -18.87
C PHE A 43 -2.61 7.84 -17.61
N GLY A 44 -1.65 7.49 -16.74
CA GLY A 44 -1.30 8.21 -15.51
C GLY A 44 -2.51 8.66 -14.71
N ARG A 45 -3.14 7.77 -13.94
CA ARG A 45 -4.31 8.11 -13.10
C ARG A 45 -3.88 8.24 -11.64
N ALA A 46 -4.18 9.36 -10.99
CA ALA A 46 -4.00 9.53 -9.54
C ALA A 46 -4.99 8.67 -8.73
N GLY A 47 -4.85 7.34 -8.82
CA GLY A 47 -5.75 6.38 -8.20
C GLY A 47 -5.15 4.98 -8.17
N GLY A 48 -5.63 4.16 -7.24
CA GLY A 48 -5.09 2.83 -6.95
C GLY A 48 -5.30 2.46 -5.49
N GLY A 49 -4.44 1.60 -4.96
CA GLY A 49 -4.40 1.35 -3.52
C GLY A 49 -3.80 2.54 -2.78
N ILE A 50 -4.46 2.97 -1.70
CA ILE A 50 -4.11 4.20 -0.96
C ILE A 50 -3.81 3.95 0.52
N ASP A 51 -3.99 2.72 0.99
CA ASP A 51 -3.66 2.29 2.33
C ASP A 51 -3.54 0.76 2.35
N ALA A 52 -2.98 0.24 3.43
CA ALA A 52 -3.26 -1.11 3.85
C ALA A 52 -3.31 -1.18 5.37
N LYS A 53 -4.16 -2.08 5.88
CA LYS A 53 -4.35 -2.31 7.31
C LYS A 53 -4.39 -3.81 7.55
N MET A 54 -3.72 -4.27 8.59
CA MET A 54 -3.80 -5.66 9.03
C MET A 54 -3.82 -5.74 10.56
N THR A 55 -4.51 -6.74 11.07
CA THR A 55 -4.40 -7.19 12.46
C THR A 55 -4.36 -8.73 12.47
N SER A 56 -4.16 -9.31 13.64
CA SER A 56 -4.22 -10.76 13.83
C SER A 56 -4.82 -11.06 15.19
N VAL A 57 -5.35 -12.28 15.37
CA VAL A 57 -5.85 -12.71 16.68
C VAL A 57 -4.78 -12.59 17.77
N ALA A 58 -3.51 -12.87 17.43
CA ALA A 58 -2.39 -12.72 18.35
C ALA A 58 -2.13 -11.25 18.76
N LEU A 59 -2.25 -10.30 17.82
CA LEU A 59 -2.12 -8.85 18.11
C LEU A 59 -3.27 -8.34 18.97
N LEU A 60 -4.48 -8.85 18.78
CA LEU A 60 -5.61 -8.49 19.63
C LEU A 60 -5.47 -9.11 21.03
N ALA A 61 -4.96 -10.34 21.12
CA ALA A 61 -4.75 -11.06 22.37
C ALA A 61 -3.61 -10.48 23.23
N SER A 62 -2.70 -9.68 22.66
CA SER A 62 -1.59 -9.05 23.41
C SER A 62 -2.01 -7.85 24.29
N GLY A 63 -3.32 -7.60 24.40
CA GLY A 63 -3.88 -6.65 25.36
C GLY A 63 -4.28 -5.30 24.78
N GLY A 64 -4.57 -5.21 23.47
CA GLY A 64 -5.03 -3.97 22.87
C GLY A 64 -5.62 -4.10 21.47
N LEU A 65 -6.29 -3.03 21.03
CA LEU A 65 -6.73 -2.84 19.65
C LEU A 65 -5.52 -2.46 18.79
N VAL A 66 -4.65 -3.43 18.51
CA VAL A 66 -3.41 -3.21 17.74
C VAL A 66 -3.59 -3.59 16.28
N SER A 67 -3.16 -2.71 15.38
CA SER A 67 -3.05 -2.98 13.95
C SER A 67 -1.77 -2.40 13.37
N TYR A 68 -1.29 -2.99 12.29
CA TYR A 68 -0.32 -2.33 11.43
C TYR A 68 -1.08 -1.62 10.32
N GLY A 69 -0.64 -0.41 9.98
CA GLY A 69 -1.19 0.35 8.88
C GLY A 69 -0.10 1.05 8.07
N ARG A 70 -0.34 1.24 6.79
CA ARG A 70 0.43 2.15 5.93
C ARG A 70 -0.54 3.14 5.27
N ALA A 71 -0.07 4.35 5.05
CA ALA A 71 -0.82 5.38 4.33
C ALA A 71 -0.15 5.67 2.99
N GLY A 72 -0.95 5.76 1.94
CA GLY A 72 -0.51 6.02 0.57
C GLY A 72 -0.25 4.76 -0.26
N PRO A 73 0.00 4.95 -1.58
CA PRO A 73 0.31 3.87 -2.50
C PRO A 73 1.55 3.07 -2.12
N THR A 74 1.64 1.83 -2.60
CA THR A 74 2.81 0.98 -2.32
C THR A 74 4.09 1.57 -2.89
N ASN A 75 5.14 1.57 -2.08
CA ASN A 75 6.52 1.89 -2.42
C ASN A 75 7.45 0.70 -2.17
N ASP A 76 6.91 -0.52 -2.01
CA ASP A 76 7.70 -1.73 -1.71
C ASP A 76 8.56 -2.13 -2.92
N ASP A 77 7.97 -2.17 -4.12
CA ASP A 77 8.65 -2.52 -5.38
C ASP A 77 8.59 -1.38 -6.42
N GLN A 78 7.96 -0.26 -6.04
CA GLN A 78 7.66 0.85 -6.92
C GLN A 78 8.16 2.17 -6.30
N PRO A 79 8.42 3.22 -7.11
CA PRO A 79 8.78 4.51 -6.55
C PRO A 79 7.63 5.09 -5.72
N PRO A 80 7.92 5.87 -4.65
CA PRO A 80 6.89 6.58 -3.90
C PRO A 80 5.99 7.41 -4.81
N PHE A 81 4.70 7.46 -4.50
CA PHE A 81 3.77 8.35 -5.20
C PHE A 81 4.00 9.79 -4.73
N CYS A 82 4.16 10.71 -5.68
CA CYS A 82 4.23 12.13 -5.42
C CYS A 82 3.20 12.87 -6.27
N TRP A 83 2.58 13.91 -5.70
CA TRP A 83 1.74 14.83 -6.45
C TRP A 83 2.62 15.63 -7.41
N ARG A 84 2.77 15.14 -8.64
CA ARG A 84 3.54 15.77 -9.71
C ARG A 84 2.63 16.63 -10.58
N ARG A 85 3.26 17.38 -11.49
CA ARG A 85 2.58 18.25 -12.47
C ARG A 85 1.48 17.53 -13.27
N GLU A 86 1.68 16.25 -13.57
CA GLU A 86 0.68 15.41 -14.26
C GLU A 86 -0.63 15.21 -13.46
N PHE A 87 -0.64 15.52 -12.17
CA PHE A 87 -1.79 15.43 -11.27
C PHE A 87 -2.18 16.78 -10.66
N GLU A 88 -1.69 17.90 -11.19
CA GLU A 88 -1.86 19.24 -10.62
C GLU A 88 -3.35 19.65 -10.53
N ASP A 89 -4.17 19.22 -11.49
CA ASP A 89 -5.61 19.47 -11.51
C ASP A 89 -6.42 18.58 -10.55
N THR A 90 -5.77 17.62 -9.87
CA THR A 90 -6.44 16.78 -8.87
C THR A 90 -6.38 17.47 -7.52
N PRO A 91 -7.49 17.90 -6.88
CA PRO A 91 -7.42 18.56 -5.58
C PRO A 91 -6.88 17.62 -4.48
N HIS A 92 -5.85 18.06 -3.76
CA HIS A 92 -5.17 17.26 -2.73
C HIS A 92 -4.66 18.13 -1.55
N ALA A 93 -5.37 19.21 -1.24
CA ALA A 93 -5.00 20.10 -0.15
C ALA A 93 -4.88 19.32 1.19
N GLY A 94 -3.78 19.55 1.91
CA GLY A 94 -3.47 18.86 3.17
C GLY A 94 -2.75 17.52 3.02
N HIS A 95 -2.59 17.00 1.80
CA HIS A 95 -1.74 15.85 1.55
C HIS A 95 -0.24 16.22 1.63
N PRO A 96 0.64 15.27 1.96
CA PRO A 96 2.08 15.47 1.77
C PRO A 96 2.41 15.57 0.27
N GLY A 97 3.55 16.18 -0.07
CA GLY A 97 4.02 16.22 -1.46
C GLY A 97 4.31 14.82 -2.04
N CYS A 98 4.81 13.91 -1.20
CA CYS A 98 5.00 12.50 -1.52
C CYS A 98 4.49 11.61 -0.39
N PHE A 99 3.87 10.50 -0.75
CA PHE A 99 3.49 9.42 0.16
C PHE A 99 4.63 8.40 0.23
N ASP A 100 5.64 8.70 1.04
CA ASP A 100 6.80 7.84 1.30
C ASP A 100 6.79 7.38 2.76
N PHE A 101 5.68 6.76 3.16
CA PHE A 101 5.50 6.26 4.52
C PHE A 101 5.71 4.74 4.57
N GLY A 102 6.50 4.31 5.55
CA GLY A 102 6.54 2.91 5.95
C GLY A 102 5.30 2.49 6.74
N TRP A 103 5.27 1.22 7.12
CA TRP A 103 4.27 0.69 8.02
C TRP A 103 4.43 1.26 9.44
N GLY A 104 3.32 1.70 10.04
CA GLY A 104 3.23 2.10 11.44
C GLY A 104 2.38 1.13 12.27
N VAL A 105 2.53 1.22 13.60
CA VAL A 105 1.68 0.53 14.58
C VAL A 105 0.61 1.50 15.08
N PHE A 106 -0.65 1.11 14.98
CA PHE A 106 -1.79 1.85 15.49
C PHE A 106 -2.34 1.13 16.72
N GLN A 107 -2.41 1.86 17.82
CA GLN A 107 -2.94 1.37 19.09
C GLN A 107 -3.49 2.54 19.92
N PRO A 108 -4.44 2.30 20.83
CA PRO A 108 -4.92 3.33 21.75
C PRO A 108 -3.76 3.94 22.56
N LEU A 109 -3.85 5.26 22.79
CA LEU A 109 -3.03 5.90 23.81
C LEU A 109 -3.47 5.34 25.17
N ARG A 110 -2.50 4.93 25.98
CA ARG A 110 -2.75 4.53 27.37
C ARG A 110 -3.02 5.75 28.23
#